data_AF-A0A1F3SCW0-F1
#
_entry.id   AF-A0A1F3SCW0-F1
#
_cell.length_a   1.000
_cell.length_b   1.000
_cell.length_c   1.000
_cell.angle_alpha   90.00
_cell.angle_beta   90.00
_cell.angle_gamma   90.00
#
_symmetry.space_group_name_H-M   'P 1'
#
loop_
_entity.id
_entity.type
_entity.pdbx_description
1 polymer ?
#
loop_
_entity_poly.entity_id
_entity_poly.type
_entity_poly.pdbx_seq_one_letter_code
_entity_poly.pdbx_strand_id
1 'polypeptide(L)'
;MKRNYDFKKGAVIRGPIKSKSQVEAALKEQQKTLTSIRLDADIVEVAKEKADEEGVGYLTWLNKKLREAVLNETTLSEEFKKRIEKLEKAVFKKKAM
;
A
#
# COMPACT_ATOMS: atom_id res chain seq x y z
N MET A 1 23.19 7.28 -23.74
CA MET A 1 22.77 7.47 -22.33
C MET A 1 23.84 8.23 -21.57
N LYS A 2 23.49 9.20 -20.72
CA LYS A 2 24.48 9.92 -19.90
C LYS A 2 25.12 8.93 -18.91
N ARG A 3 26.45 8.86 -18.89
CA ARG A 3 27.24 7.92 -18.08
C ARG A 3 27.03 8.02 -16.56
N ASN A 4 26.46 9.13 -16.07
CA ASN A 4 26.23 9.39 -14.65
C ASN A 4 24.76 9.19 -14.20
N TYR A 5 23.96 8.43 -14.95
CA TYR A 5 22.57 8.18 -14.57
C TYR A 5 22.49 7.04 -13.54
N ASP A 6 22.12 7.37 -12.30
CA ASP A 6 21.93 6.40 -11.21
C ASP A 6 20.49 5.83 -11.27
N PHE A 7 20.38 4.62 -11.81
CA PHE A 7 19.09 3.92 -11.95
C PHE A 7 18.41 3.62 -10.60
N LYS A 8 19.11 3.70 -9.46
CA LYS A 8 18.51 3.51 -8.13
C LYS A 8 17.62 4.69 -7.70
N LYS A 9 17.76 5.85 -8.35
CA LYS A 9 16.99 7.08 -8.04
C LYS A 9 15.84 7.34 -9.02
N GLY A 10 15.62 6.43 -9.97
CA GLY A 10 14.56 6.57 -10.96
C GLY A 10 13.19 6.25 -10.37
N ALA A 11 12.22 7.16 -10.50
CA ALA A 11 10.83 6.84 -10.18
C ALA A 11 10.29 5.80 -11.17
N VAL A 12 9.85 4.66 -10.65
CA VAL A 12 9.22 3.59 -11.46
C VAL A 12 7.78 3.99 -11.77
N ILE A 13 7.56 4.52 -12.97
CA ILE A 13 6.22 4.85 -13.48
C ILE A 13 5.74 3.66 -14.31
N ARG A 14 4.64 3.03 -13.89
CA ARG A 14 4.01 1.96 -14.69
C ARG A 14 3.19 2.60 -15.82
N GLY A 15 3.64 2.43 -17.07
CA GLY A 15 2.95 2.92 -18.28
C GLY A 15 3.69 4.04 -19.02
N PRO A 16 3.10 4.58 -20.11
CA PRO A 16 3.72 5.65 -20.89
C PRO A 16 3.80 6.95 -20.08
N ILE A 17 4.98 7.56 -20.06
CA ILE A 17 5.23 8.85 -19.40
C ILE A 17 4.60 9.95 -20.27
N LYS A 18 3.52 10.57 -19.78
CA LYS A 18 2.77 11.57 -20.53
C LYS A 18 3.28 13.00 -20.33
N SER A 19 3.90 13.28 -19.18
CA SER A 19 4.39 14.64 -18.87
C SER A 19 5.50 14.64 -17.82
N LYS A 20 6.29 15.73 -17.79
CA LYS A 20 7.30 15.97 -16.75
C LYS A 20 6.66 16.05 -15.35
N SER A 21 5.48 16.65 -15.25
CA SER A 21 4.72 16.76 -13.99
C SER A 21 4.32 15.40 -13.41
N GLN A 22 4.02 14.41 -14.26
CA GLN A 22 3.73 13.04 -13.82
C GLN A 22 4.95 12.39 -13.14
N VAL A 23 6.16 12.66 -13.65
CA VAL A 23 7.42 12.15 -13.08
C VAL A 23 7.71 12.81 -11.73
N GLU A 24 7.51 14.13 -11.64
CA GLU A 24 7.70 14.88 -10.40
C GLU A 24 6.69 14.49 -9.30
N ALA A 25 5.44 14.21 -9.66
CA ALA A 25 4.43 13.70 -8.73
C ALA A 25 4.81 12.31 -8.19
N ALA A 26 5.21 11.39 -9.07
CA ALA A 26 5.64 10.04 -8.67
C ALA A 26 6.90 10.05 -7.78
N LEU A 27 7.81 11.02 -7.99
CA LEU A 27 8.97 11.24 -7.13
C LEU A 27 8.56 11.79 -5.75
N LYS A 28 7.60 12.72 -5.70
CA LYS A 28 7.07 13.26 -4.43
C LYS A 28 6.30 12.22 -3.63
N GLU A 29 5.50 11.37 -4.27
CA GLU A 29 4.77 10.30 -3.59
C GLU A 29 5.71 9.26 -2.94
N GLN A 30 6.93 9.12 -3.46
CA GLN A 30 7.95 8.23 -2.88
C GLN A 30 8.71 8.87 -1.69
N GLN A 31 8.61 10.18 -1.48
CA GLN A 31 9.24 10.85 -0.35
C GLN A 31 8.45 10.57 0.93
N LYS A 32 8.93 9.59 1.71
CA LYS A 32 8.45 9.37 3.07
C LYS A 32 8.95 10.51 3.97
N THR A 33 8.07 11.05 4.81
CA THR A 33 8.45 11.99 5.86
C THR A 33 9.06 11.25 7.04
N LEU A 34 10.19 11.75 7.54
CA LEU A 34 10.80 11.24 8.77
C LEU A 34 10.11 11.92 9.95
N THR A 35 9.29 11.17 10.69
CA THR A 35 8.60 11.67 11.88
C THR A 35 9.00 10.82 13.08
N SER A 36 9.32 11.46 14.20
CA SER A 36 9.52 10.77 15.47
C SER A 36 8.17 10.63 16.19
N ILE A 37 7.76 9.40 16.48
CA ILE A 37 6.53 9.07 17.19
C ILE A 37 6.91 8.21 18.38
N ARG A 38 6.34 8.48 19.55
CA ARG A 38 6.46 7.60 20.72
C ARG A 38 5.35 6.57 20.66
N LEU A 39 5.73 5.30 20.74
CA LEU A 39 4.83 4.16 20.78
C LEU A 39 5.13 3.38 22.05
N ASP A 40 4.10 2.73 22.58
CA ASP A 40 4.26 1.80 23.70
C ASP A 40 5.11 0.60 23.27
N ALA A 41 5.84 0.04 24.23
CA ALA A 41 6.83 -1.01 23.96
C ALA A 41 6.19 -2.30 23.42
N ASP A 42 5.03 -2.66 23.96
CA ASP A 42 4.22 -3.81 23.55
C ASP A 42 3.77 -3.71 22.08
N ILE A 43 3.36 -2.54 21.63
CA ILE A 43 2.99 -2.30 20.23
C ILE A 43 4.18 -2.53 19.29
N VAL A 44 5.38 -2.11 19.70
CA VAL A 44 6.60 -2.30 18.90
C VAL A 44 6.99 -3.76 18.81
N GLU A 45 6.84 -4.53 19.90
CA GLU A 45 7.12 -5.97 19.92
C GLU A 45 6.15 -6.72 19.00
N VAL A 46 4.85 -6.52 19.16
CA VAL A 46 3.82 -7.15 18.32
C VAL A 46 4.02 -6.77 16.84
N ALA A 47 4.37 -5.52 16.55
CA ALA A 47 4.63 -5.09 15.19
C ALA A 47 5.85 -5.77 14.56
N LYS A 48 6.89 -6.09 15.35
CA LYS A 48 8.06 -6.83 14.86
C LYS A 48 7.69 -8.29 14.56
N GLU A 49 7.01 -8.96 15.48
CA GLU A 49 6.60 -10.35 15.29
C GLU A 49 5.72 -10.50 14.03
N LYS A 50 4.72 -9.63 13.87
CA LYS A 50 3.85 -9.65 12.70
C LYS A 50 4.56 -9.29 11.40
N ALA A 51 5.54 -8.39 11.47
CA ALA A 51 6.34 -8.05 10.30
C ALA A 51 7.25 -9.22 9.88
N ASP A 52 7.80 -9.96 10.84
CA ASP A 52 8.59 -11.16 10.58
C ASP A 52 7.73 -12.29 10.01
N GLU A 53 6.50 -12.50 10.52
CA GLU A 53 5.51 -13.44 9.94
C GLU A 53 5.20 -13.10 8.46
N GLU A 54 5.06 -11.81 8.13
CA GLU A 54 4.77 -11.34 6.77
C GLU A 54 6.03 -11.18 5.89
N GLY A 55 7.24 -11.40 6.44
CA GLY A 55 8.51 -11.26 5.72
C GLY A 55 8.83 -9.81 5.29
N VAL A 56 8.33 -8.81 6.04
CA VAL A 56 8.51 -7.38 5.76
C VAL A 56 9.17 -6.67 6.93
N GLY A 57 9.82 -5.53 6.70
CA GLY A 57 10.38 -4.74 7.81
C GLY A 57 9.29 -4.11 8.69
N TYR A 58 9.51 -4.05 10.01
CA TYR A 58 8.52 -3.55 10.99
C TYR A 58 7.98 -2.15 10.65
N LEU A 59 8.82 -1.22 10.17
CA LEU A 59 8.37 0.12 9.77
C LEU A 59 7.46 0.09 8.54
N THR A 60 7.70 -0.84 7.62
CA THR A 60 6.86 -1.01 6.43
C THR A 60 5.51 -1.58 6.83
N TRP A 61 5.52 -2.58 7.71
CA TRP A 61 4.32 -3.19 8.27
C TRP A 61 3.47 -2.17 9.03
N LEU A 62 4.10 -1.42 9.94
CA LEU A 62 3.43 -0.40 10.74
C LEU A 62 2.82 0.70 9.86
N ASN A 63 3.56 1.19 8.86
CA ASN A 63 3.03 2.18 7.92
C ASN A 63 1.84 1.66 7.11
N LYS A 64 1.88 0.39 6.68
CA LYS A 64 0.75 -0.26 5.98
C LYS A 64 -0.48 -0.30 6.89
N LYS A 65 -0.33 -0.71 8.15
CA LYS A 65 -1.42 -0.75 9.13
C LYS A 65 -1.95 0.63 9.50
N LEU A 66 -1.09 1.63 9.65
CA LEU A 66 -1.50 3.01 9.88
C LEU A 66 -2.29 3.56 8.68
N ARG A 67 -1.89 3.24 7.44
CA ARG A 67 -2.66 3.61 6.24
C ARG A 67 -4.03 2.94 6.22
N GLU A 68 -4.09 1.64 6.49
CA GLU A 68 -5.35 0.90 6.59
C GLU A 68 -6.30 1.55 7.62
N ALA A 69 -5.78 1.92 8.80
CA ALA A 69 -6.56 2.49 9.89
C ALA A 69 -6.98 3.95 9.68
N VAL A 70 -6.08 4.80 9.16
CA VAL A 70 -6.32 6.26 9.04
C VAL A 70 -7.03 6.61 7.74
N LEU A 71 -6.64 5.98 6.63
CA LEU A 71 -7.16 6.32 5.31
C LEU A 71 -8.37 5.46 4.91
N ASN A 72 -8.78 4.51 5.76
CA ASN A 72 -9.73 3.46 5.41
C ASN A 72 -9.39 2.80 4.06
N GLU A 73 -8.09 2.72 3.74
CA GLU A 73 -7.60 1.96 2.59
C GLU A 73 -7.93 0.49 2.88
N THR A 74 -9.10 0.07 2.42
CA THR A 74 -9.59 -1.29 2.60
C THR A 74 -8.52 -2.24 2.11
N THR A 75 -8.08 -3.15 2.98
CA THR A 75 -7.28 -4.30 2.55
C THR A 75 -7.96 -4.94 1.35
N LEU A 76 -7.18 -5.47 0.40
CA LEU A 76 -7.70 -6.24 -0.74
C LEU A 76 -8.80 -7.23 -0.31
N SER A 77 -8.69 -7.79 0.91
CA SER A 77 -9.69 -8.63 1.56
C SER A 77 -11.10 -8.03 1.61
N GLU A 78 -11.26 -6.77 2.01
CA GLU A 78 -12.56 -6.11 2.12
C GLU A 78 -13.14 -5.74 0.74
N GLU A 79 -12.27 -5.43 -0.23
CA GLU A 79 -12.70 -5.26 -1.62
C GLU A 79 -13.15 -6.61 -2.23
N PHE A 80 -12.43 -7.70 -1.94
CA PHE A 80 -12.83 -9.05 -2.32
C PHE A 80 -14.15 -9.46 -1.69
N LYS A 81 -14.38 -9.15 -0.40
CA LYS A 81 -15.67 -9.39 0.26
C LYS A 81 -16.81 -8.65 -0.44
N LYS A 82 -16.65 -7.35 -0.74
CA LYS A 82 -17.65 -6.59 -1.51
C LYS A 82 -17.89 -7.16 -2.91
N ARG A 83 -16.84 -7.69 -3.55
CA ARG A 83 -16.95 -8.38 -4.85
C ARG A 83 -17.71 -9.70 -4.74
N ILE A 84 -17.42 -10.50 -3.71
CA ILE A 84 -18.12 -11.75 -3.42
C ILE A 84 -19.59 -11.47 -3.13
N GLU A 85 -19.93 -10.50 -2.27
CA GLU A 85 -21.33 -10.13 -2.00
C GLU A 85 -22.08 -9.67 -3.26
N LYS A 86 -21.42 -8.94 -4.17
CA LYS A 86 -22.01 -8.56 -5.46
C LYS A 86 -22.26 -9.77 -6.35
N LEU A 87 -21.31 -10.70 -6.42
CA LEU A 87 -21.43 -11.94 -7.19
C LEU A 87 -22.53 -12.83 -6.61
N GLU A 88 -22.61 -12.98 -5.29
CA GLU A 88 -23.66 -13.73 -4.62
C GLU A 88 -25.04 -13.14 -4.91
N LYS A 89 -25.22 -11.82 -4.77
CA LYS A 89 -26.51 -11.17 -5.12
C LYS A 89 -26.89 -11.37 -6.58
N ALA A 90 -25.92 -11.38 -7.51
CA ALA A 90 -26.18 -11.59 -8.93
C ALA A 90 -26.52 -13.04 -9.27
N VAL A 91 -25.85 -14.02 -8.64
CA VAL A 91 -26.05 -15.45 -8.87
C VAL A 91 -27.33 -15.94 -8.18
N PHE A 92 -27.58 -15.54 -6.94
CA PHE A 92 -28.73 -16.00 -6.17
C PHE A 92 -30.05 -15.31 -6.53
N LYS A 93 -30.04 -14.08 -7.09
CA LYS A 93 -31.26 -13.50 -7.70
C LYS A 93 -31.77 -14.32 -8.88
N LYS A 94 -30.89 -15.05 -9.56
CA LYS A 94 -31.21 -15.80 -10.79
C LYS A 94 -31.82 -17.18 -10.52
N LYS A 95 -31.85 -17.64 -9.25
CA LYS A 95 -32.38 -18.95 -8.86
C LYS A 95 -33.79 -18.90 -8.25
N ALA A 96 -34.37 -17.70 -8.17
CA ALA A 96 -35.76 -17.47 -7.77
C ALA A 96 -36.54 -16.83 -8.93
N MET A 97 -36.57 -17.52 -10.06
CA MET A 97 -37.59 -17.41 -11.12
C MET A 97 -37.70 -18.78 -11.79
#